data_AF-A0A846ZH73-F1
#
_entry.id   AF-A0A846ZH73-F1
#
_cell.length_a   1.000
_cell.length_b   1.000
_cell.length_c   1.000
_cell.angle_alpha   90.00
_cell.angle_beta   90.00
_cell.angle_gamma   90.00
#
_symmetry.space_group_name_H-M   'P 1'
#
loop_
_entity.id
_entity.type
_entity.pdbx_description
1 polymer ?
#
loop_
_entity_poly.entity_id
_entity_poly.type
_entity_poly.pdbx_seq_one_letter_code
_entity_poly.pdbx_strand_id
1 'polypeptide(L)'
;MLTLQKPQASLAEIIGKSIWFGLIAGMISGMVKIGWEAILPPRTIARNMTNPPQHMAEQLGFSDKLVHAFVYYSQDQKVFWFTLILHFSFAITFAVLYVFVSQYWPAIGLWQGAAYGIFLWLAWHVVLMPAFGTVPAPWHQPFDEHFSEFFGHIVWAWSIAGTVYYLIAKDQHGHLTNI
;
A
#
# COMPACT_ATOMS: atom_id res chain seq x y z
N MET A 1 -17.30 -18.44 -6.45
CA MET A 1 -16.51 -19.48 -5.77
C MET A 1 -15.08 -18.99 -5.67
N LEU A 2 -14.46 -19.13 -4.49
CA LEU A 2 -13.03 -18.87 -4.30
C LEU A 2 -12.24 -20.05 -4.90
N THR A 3 -11.84 -19.94 -6.16
CA THR A 3 -11.07 -21.00 -6.82
C THR A 3 -9.58 -20.76 -6.61
N LEU A 4 -9.00 -21.48 -5.65
CA LEU A 4 -7.56 -21.52 -5.46
C LEU A 4 -6.92 -22.41 -6.53
N GLN A 5 -5.82 -21.95 -7.10
CA GLN A 5 -5.02 -22.69 -8.07
C GLN A 5 -3.75 -23.23 -7.40
N LYS A 6 -3.25 -24.35 -7.94
CA LYS A 6 -1.95 -24.87 -7.56
C LYS A 6 -0.87 -24.07 -8.31
N PRO A 7 0.09 -23.42 -7.64
CA PRO A 7 1.14 -22.67 -8.30
C PRO A 7 2.05 -23.57 -9.15
N GLN A 8 2.67 -22.99 -10.18
CA GLN A 8 3.72 -23.64 -10.96
C GLN A 8 5.07 -23.65 -10.23
N ALA A 9 5.40 -22.54 -9.56
CA ALA A 9 6.60 -22.40 -8.74
C ALA A 9 6.54 -23.20 -7.44
N SER A 10 7.72 -23.53 -6.90
CA SER A 10 7.82 -24.08 -5.54
C SER A 10 7.48 -23.01 -4.48
N LEU A 11 7.05 -23.43 -3.29
CA LEU A 11 6.77 -22.50 -2.19
C LEU A 11 7.98 -21.62 -1.84
N ALA A 12 9.18 -22.20 -1.82
CA ALA A 12 10.41 -21.47 -1.52
C ALA A 12 10.69 -20.38 -2.58
N GLU A 13 10.47 -20.70 -3.85
CA GLU A 13 10.60 -19.73 -4.94
C GLU A 13 9.55 -18.61 -4.82
N ILE A 14 8.29 -18.97 -4.54
CA ILE A 14 7.22 -17.99 -4.34
C ILE A 14 7.57 -17.05 -3.20
N ILE A 15 8.02 -17.56 -2.05
CA ILE A 15 8.40 -16.72 -0.91
C ILE A 15 9.57 -15.80 -1.30
N GLY A 16 10.64 -16.36 -1.86
CA GLY A 16 11.84 -15.59 -2.23
C GLY A 16 11.54 -14.47 -3.22
N LYS A 17 10.79 -14.78 -4.29
CA LYS A 17 10.41 -13.80 -5.30
C LYS A 17 9.34 -12.84 -4.82
N SER A 18 8.43 -13.25 -3.93
CA SER A 18 7.46 -12.33 -3.33
C SER A 18 8.16 -11.26 -2.52
N ILE A 19 9.17 -11.63 -1.72
CA ILE A 19 9.98 -10.66 -0.96
C ILE A 19 10.72 -9.73 -1.93
N TRP A 20 11.41 -10.28 -2.93
CA TRP A 20 12.22 -9.48 -3.85
C TRP A 20 11.39 -8.57 -4.77
N PHE A 21 10.41 -9.13 -5.48
CA PHE A 21 9.55 -8.36 -6.39
C PHE A 21 8.62 -7.44 -5.61
N GLY A 22 8.12 -7.88 -4.45
CA GLY A 22 7.32 -7.06 -3.54
C GLY A 22 8.10 -5.88 -2.97
N LEU A 23 9.39 -6.02 -2.68
CA LEU A 23 10.25 -4.89 -2.30
C LEU A 23 10.29 -3.83 -3.40
N ILE A 24 10.58 -4.22 -4.64
CA ILE A 24 10.66 -3.29 -5.78
C ILE A 24 9.30 -2.64 -6.05
N ALA A 25 8.25 -3.44 -6.15
CA ALA A 25 6.88 -2.97 -6.40
C ALA A 25 6.35 -2.10 -5.25
N GLY A 26 6.70 -2.43 -4.01
CA GLY A 26 6.38 -1.66 -2.81
C GLY A 26 7.03 -0.28 -2.80
N MET A 27 8.31 -0.20 -3.15
CA MET A 27 9.01 1.08 -3.26
C MET A 27 8.41 1.97 -4.35
N ILE A 28 8.15 1.42 -5.55
CA ILE A 28 7.54 2.18 -6.64
C ILE A 28 6.12 2.64 -6.26
N SER A 29 5.31 1.71 -5.76
CA SER A 29 3.92 2.00 -5.44
C SER A 29 3.78 2.96 -4.26
N GLY A 30 4.66 2.89 -3.25
CA GLY A 30 4.68 3.87 -2.16
C GLY A 30 4.86 5.30 -2.67
N MET A 31 5.76 5.52 -3.64
CA MET A 31 5.92 6.83 -4.29
C MET A 31 4.67 7.26 -5.07
N VAL A 32 4.04 6.32 -5.79
CA VAL A 32 2.78 6.59 -6.51
C VAL A 32 1.67 7.01 -5.55
N LYS A 33 1.53 6.33 -4.40
CA LYS A 33 0.51 6.66 -3.40
C LYS A 33 0.75 8.03 -2.76
N ILE A 34 1.99 8.33 -2.38
CA ILE A 34 2.36 9.66 -1.86
C ILE A 34 2.10 10.75 -2.91
N GLY A 35 2.48 10.49 -4.17
CA GLY A 35 2.23 11.42 -5.28
C GLY A 35 0.75 11.66 -5.52
N TRP A 36 -0.07 10.61 -5.47
CA TRP A 36 -1.53 10.72 -5.59
C TRP A 36 -2.14 11.63 -4.52
N GLU A 37 -1.73 11.44 -3.27
CA GLU A 37 -2.20 12.22 -2.12
C GLU A 37 -1.80 13.69 -2.17
N ALA A 38 -0.77 14.02 -2.95
CA ALA A 38 -0.34 15.39 -3.19
C ALA A 38 -1.16 16.10 -4.29
N ILE A 39 -1.88 15.37 -5.15
CA ILE A 39 -2.48 15.95 -6.37
C ILE A 39 -4.01 15.87 -6.44
N LEU A 40 -4.67 14.82 -5.91
CA LEU A 40 -6.10 14.63 -6.21
C LEU A 40 -6.95 13.87 -5.16
N PRO A 41 -7.83 14.60 -4.44
CA PRO A 41 -7.61 15.96 -3.97
C PRO A 41 -6.39 16.01 -3.04
N PRO A 42 -5.64 17.12 -3.02
CA PRO A 42 -4.51 17.28 -2.13
C PRO A 42 -4.97 17.22 -0.66
N ARG A 43 -4.19 16.55 0.18
CA ARG A 43 -4.47 16.50 1.62
C ARG A 43 -4.52 17.89 2.25
N THR A 44 -5.47 18.07 3.17
CA THR A 44 -5.58 19.30 3.97
C THR A 44 -4.39 19.44 4.92
N ILE A 45 -4.11 20.67 5.36
CA ILE A 45 -3.06 20.93 6.37
C ILE A 45 -3.33 20.11 7.63
N ALA A 46 -4.58 20.07 8.10
CA ALA A 46 -4.97 19.33 9.30
C ALA A 46 -4.60 17.84 9.20
N ARG A 47 -4.85 17.21 8.05
CA ARG A 47 -4.53 15.80 7.81
C ARG A 47 -3.03 15.54 7.70
N ASN A 48 -2.25 16.51 7.25
CA ASN A 48 -0.80 16.42 7.18
C ASN A 48 -0.13 16.66 8.54
N MET A 49 -0.85 17.13 9.57
CA MET A 49 -0.28 17.25 10.92
C MET A 49 -0.06 15.88 11.55
N THR A 50 -1.08 15.02 11.49
CA THR A 50 -1.00 13.62 11.92
C THR A 50 -1.82 12.76 10.97
N ASN A 51 -1.15 11.97 10.13
CA ASN A 51 -1.81 11.07 9.20
C ASN A 51 -2.21 9.74 9.87
N PRO A 52 -3.10 8.94 9.25
CA PRO A 52 -3.58 7.71 9.88
C PRO A 52 -2.48 6.71 10.27
N PRO A 53 -1.41 6.47 9.46
CA PRO A 53 -0.28 5.66 9.90
C PRO A 53 0.44 6.19 11.15
N GLN A 54 0.61 7.51 11.27
CA GLN A 54 1.20 8.14 12.45
C GLN A 54 0.33 7.93 13.69
N HIS A 55 -0.96 8.28 13.60
CA HIS A 55 -1.89 8.12 14.72
C HIS A 55 -2.02 6.65 15.14
N MET A 56 -2.03 5.71 14.19
CA MET A 56 -1.99 4.27 14.50
C MET A 56 -0.69 3.87 15.21
N ALA A 57 0.47 4.41 14.82
CA ALA A 57 1.72 4.15 15.54
C ALA A 57 1.67 4.69 16.98
N GLU A 58 1.07 5.85 17.20
CA GLU A 58 0.86 6.40 18.55
C GLU A 58 -0.08 5.53 19.37
N GLN A 59 -1.16 5.02 18.78
CA GLN A 59 -2.07 4.05 19.41
C GLN A 59 -1.36 2.75 19.79
N LEU A 60 -0.30 2.36 19.06
CA LEU A 60 0.54 1.21 19.36
C LEU A 60 1.65 1.51 20.39
N GLY A 61 1.70 2.73 20.94
CA GLY A 61 2.62 3.13 22.01
C GLY A 61 3.92 3.77 21.54
N PHE A 62 4.07 4.10 20.26
CA PHE A 62 5.19 4.91 19.80
C PHE A 62 5.02 6.36 20.28
N SER A 63 6.11 7.01 20.72
CA SER A 63 6.01 8.39 21.20
C SER A 63 5.72 9.37 20.06
N ASP A 64 4.85 10.35 20.30
CA ASP A 64 4.58 11.49 19.41
C ASP A 64 5.87 12.11 18.82
N LYS A 65 6.87 12.35 19.68
CA LYS A 65 8.18 12.89 19.28
C LYS A 65 8.87 12.07 18.18
N LEU A 66 8.73 10.74 18.20
CA LEU A 66 9.33 9.84 17.22
C LEU A 66 8.51 9.82 15.93
N VAL A 67 7.19 9.70 16.07
CA VAL A 67 6.25 9.58 14.96
C VAL A 67 6.22 10.85 14.10
N HIS A 68 6.38 12.01 14.74
CA HIS A 68 6.48 13.33 14.10
C HIS A 68 7.93 13.79 13.88
N ALA A 69 8.93 12.92 14.07
CA ALA A 69 10.33 13.28 13.84
C ALA A 69 10.58 13.62 12.37
N PHE A 70 11.23 14.76 12.14
CA PHE A 70 11.61 15.22 10.80
C PHE A 70 13.03 15.75 10.76
N VAL A 71 13.59 15.79 9.55
CA VAL A 71 14.81 16.53 9.21
C VAL A 71 14.46 17.63 8.22
N TYR A 72 15.18 18.75 8.28
CA TYR A 72 15.11 19.75 7.21
C TYR A 72 15.97 19.29 6.04
N TYR A 73 15.37 19.30 4.85
CA TYR A 73 16.02 19.02 3.58
C TYR A 73 15.77 20.19 2.63
N SER A 74 16.67 20.42 1.67
CA SER A 74 16.56 21.56 0.75
C SER A 74 16.30 22.91 1.44
N GLN A 75 16.91 23.12 2.61
CA GLN A 75 16.78 24.30 3.49
C GLN A 75 15.49 24.36 4.31
N ASP A 76 14.30 24.27 3.70
CA ASP A 76 13.02 24.55 4.36
C ASP A 76 11.99 23.40 4.33
N GLN A 77 12.30 22.29 3.65
CA GLN A 77 11.38 21.17 3.50
C GLN A 77 11.49 20.20 4.67
N LYS A 78 10.39 19.96 5.39
CA LYS A 78 10.33 18.95 6.44
C LYS A 78 10.15 17.56 5.84
N VAL A 79 11.10 16.67 6.09
CA VAL A 79 11.02 15.26 5.72
C VAL A 79 10.77 14.43 6.96
N PHE A 80 9.54 13.95 7.13
CA PHE A 80 9.11 13.10 8.24
C PHE A 80 9.59 11.66 8.02
N TRP A 81 10.85 11.39 8.31
CA TRP A 81 11.52 10.14 7.97
C TRP A 81 10.85 8.90 8.60
N PHE A 82 10.35 9.00 9.83
CA PHE A 82 9.67 7.87 10.48
C PHE A 82 8.36 7.52 9.78
N THR A 83 7.60 8.56 9.44
CA THR A 83 6.36 8.45 8.66
C THR A 83 6.61 7.83 7.28
N LEU A 84 7.68 8.23 6.60
CA LEU A 84 8.06 7.65 5.31
C LEU A 84 8.38 6.16 5.45
N ILE A 85 9.12 5.76 6.49
CA ILE A 85 9.39 4.34 6.78
C ILE A 85 8.07 3.57 6.96
N LEU A 86 7.10 4.11 7.70
CA LEU A 86 5.78 3.47 7.86
C LEU A 86 5.06 3.31 6.52
N HIS A 87 4.99 4.37 5.70
CA HIS A 87 4.30 4.33 4.41
C HIS A 87 4.93 3.32 3.44
N PHE A 88 6.26 3.32 3.33
CA PHE A 88 6.96 2.38 2.46
C PHE A 88 6.90 0.95 3.00
N SER A 89 6.99 0.75 4.32
CA SER A 89 6.85 -0.59 4.92
C SER A 89 5.48 -1.18 4.63
N PHE A 90 4.42 -0.39 4.78
CA PHE A 90 3.06 -0.79 4.43
C PHE A 90 2.96 -1.16 2.93
N ALA A 91 3.46 -0.29 2.05
CA ALA A 91 3.43 -0.53 0.61
C ALA A 91 4.18 -1.81 0.21
N ILE A 92 5.36 -2.05 0.80
CA ILE A 92 6.17 -3.26 0.60
C ILE A 92 5.43 -4.48 1.12
N THR A 93 4.88 -4.46 2.33
CA THR A 93 4.15 -5.60 2.89
C THR A 93 3.00 -6.02 1.98
N PHE A 94 2.18 -5.08 1.52
CA PHE A 94 1.06 -5.41 0.64
C PHE A 94 1.50 -5.78 -0.79
N ALA A 95 2.61 -5.23 -1.30
CA ALA A 95 3.19 -5.70 -2.56
C ALA A 95 3.73 -7.14 -2.46
N VAL A 96 4.41 -7.49 -1.36
CA VAL A 96 4.84 -8.88 -1.08
C VAL A 96 3.63 -9.82 -1.01
N LEU A 97 2.57 -9.40 -0.30
CA LEU A 97 1.33 -10.17 -0.23
C LEU A 97 0.66 -10.31 -1.60
N TYR A 98 0.66 -9.26 -2.42
CA TYR A 98 0.13 -9.32 -3.79
C TYR A 98 0.85 -10.38 -4.62
N VAL A 99 2.19 -10.37 -4.63
CA VAL A 99 2.98 -11.38 -5.36
C VAL A 99 2.73 -12.77 -4.80
N PHE A 100 2.69 -12.94 -3.48
CA PHE A 100 2.48 -14.25 -2.87
C PHE A 100 1.10 -14.81 -3.19
N VAL A 101 0.04 -14.04 -2.92
CA VAL A 101 -1.35 -14.51 -3.03
C VAL A 101 -1.77 -14.67 -4.49
N SER A 102 -1.26 -13.84 -5.42
CA SER A 102 -1.54 -13.96 -6.86
C SER A 102 -1.19 -15.34 -7.43
N GLN A 103 -0.20 -16.04 -6.86
CA GLN A 103 0.19 -17.39 -7.32
C GLN A 103 -0.83 -18.47 -6.96
N TYR A 104 -1.70 -18.21 -6.00
CA TYR A 104 -2.74 -19.13 -5.55
C TYR A 104 -4.14 -18.65 -5.93
N TRP A 105 -4.34 -17.35 -6.05
CA TRP A 105 -5.65 -16.76 -6.25
C TRP A 105 -5.62 -15.67 -7.35
N PRO A 106 -5.94 -16.02 -8.60
CA PRO A 106 -5.85 -15.10 -9.74
C PRO A 106 -6.77 -13.87 -9.66
N ALA A 107 -7.82 -13.92 -8.83
CA ALA A 107 -8.71 -12.77 -8.66
C ALA A 107 -8.01 -11.52 -8.09
N ILE A 108 -6.83 -11.69 -7.46
CA ILE A 108 -5.99 -10.58 -7.00
C ILE A 108 -5.58 -9.65 -8.17
N GLY A 109 -5.48 -10.17 -9.39
CA GLY A 109 -5.09 -9.44 -10.60
C GLY A 109 -6.26 -8.87 -11.38
N LEU A 110 -7.50 -9.05 -10.89
CA LEU A 110 -8.70 -8.53 -11.56
C LEU A 110 -8.56 -7.02 -11.75
N TRP A 111 -8.88 -6.56 -12.97
CA TRP A 111 -8.71 -5.17 -13.39
C TRP A 111 -7.28 -4.66 -13.17
N GLN A 112 -6.30 -5.50 -13.52
CA GLN A 112 -4.88 -5.22 -13.40
C GLN A 112 -4.47 -4.91 -11.95
N GLY A 113 -5.12 -5.52 -10.96
CA GLY A 113 -4.88 -5.29 -9.54
C GLY A 113 -5.74 -4.20 -8.90
N ALA A 114 -6.60 -3.49 -9.64
CA ALA A 114 -7.48 -2.49 -9.03
C ALA A 114 -8.43 -3.11 -7.99
N ALA A 115 -8.96 -4.31 -8.24
CA ALA A 115 -9.83 -5.00 -7.29
C ALA A 115 -9.13 -5.25 -5.94
N TYR A 116 -7.83 -5.56 -5.97
CA TYR A 116 -7.01 -5.69 -4.77
C TYR A 116 -6.90 -4.38 -4.01
N GLY A 117 -6.66 -3.26 -4.70
CA GLY A 117 -6.64 -1.92 -4.11
C GLY A 117 -7.97 -1.55 -3.45
N ILE A 118 -9.10 -1.78 -4.15
CA ILE A 118 -10.45 -1.54 -3.63
C ILE A 118 -10.71 -2.37 -2.37
N PHE A 119 -10.32 -3.64 -2.37
CA PHE A 119 -10.44 -4.50 -1.19
C PHE A 119 -9.65 -3.93 -0.01
N LEU A 120 -8.40 -3.50 -0.23
CA LEU A 120 -7.58 -2.92 0.84
C LEU A 120 -8.11 -1.59 1.34
N TRP A 121 -8.64 -0.73 0.45
CA TRP A 121 -9.32 0.50 0.84
C TRP A 121 -10.50 0.18 1.76
N LEU A 122 -11.36 -0.76 1.37
CA LEU A 122 -12.50 -1.17 2.18
C LEU A 122 -12.03 -1.71 3.54
N ALA A 123 -11.06 -2.63 3.54
CA ALA A 123 -10.54 -3.24 4.75
C ALA A 123 -9.95 -2.20 5.70
N TRP A 124 -9.11 -1.29 5.23
CA TRP A 124 -8.40 -0.34 6.08
C TRP A 124 -9.21 0.92 6.38
N HIS A 125 -9.70 1.61 5.35
CA HIS A 125 -10.30 2.94 5.51
C HIS A 125 -11.77 2.89 5.95
N VAL A 126 -12.49 1.82 5.60
CA VAL A 126 -13.93 1.72 5.93
C VAL A 126 -14.14 0.87 7.18
N VAL A 127 -13.30 -0.14 7.43
CA VAL A 127 -13.49 -1.12 8.53
C VAL A 127 -12.47 -0.95 9.65
N LEU A 128 -11.19 -1.27 9.42
CA LEU A 128 -10.21 -1.44 10.49
C LEU A 128 -9.86 -0.11 11.18
N MET A 129 -9.48 0.93 10.44
CA MET A 129 -9.09 2.20 11.04
C MET A 129 -10.24 2.86 11.82
N PRO A 130 -11.49 2.91 11.31
CA PRO A 130 -12.62 3.35 12.12
C PRO A 130 -12.85 2.48 13.36
N ALA A 131 -12.77 1.16 13.23
CA ALA A 131 -12.99 0.24 14.35
C ALA A 131 -11.95 0.41 15.48
N PHE A 132 -10.71 0.76 15.13
CA PHE A 132 -9.66 1.08 16.10
C PHE A 132 -9.67 2.55 16.58
N GLY A 133 -10.63 3.36 16.11
CA GLY A 133 -10.68 4.79 16.42
C GLY A 133 -9.48 5.57 15.85
N THR A 134 -8.82 5.03 14.82
CA THR A 134 -7.70 5.68 14.14
C THR A 134 -8.19 6.84 13.28
N VAL A 135 -9.37 6.69 12.67
CA VAL A 135 -10.07 7.73 11.91
C VAL A 135 -11.55 7.76 12.33
N PRO A 136 -12.29 8.86 12.07
CA PRO A 136 -13.73 8.89 12.31
C PRO A 136 -14.47 7.80 11.53
N ALA A 137 -15.70 7.49 11.95
CA ALA A 137 -16.55 6.58 11.18
C ALA A 137 -16.74 7.08 9.73
N PRO A 138 -16.88 6.19 8.72
CA PRO A 138 -16.91 6.59 7.31
C PRO A 138 -17.94 7.67 6.97
N TRP A 139 -19.12 7.63 7.58
CA TRP A 139 -20.20 8.63 7.38
C TRP A 139 -19.93 9.99 8.04
N HIS A 140 -18.88 10.12 8.84
CA HIS A 140 -18.41 11.38 9.42
C HIS A 140 -17.13 11.89 8.74
N GLN A 141 -16.59 11.15 7.76
CA GLN A 141 -15.42 11.59 6.99
C GLN A 141 -15.84 12.47 5.80
N PRO A 142 -15.04 13.50 5.45
CA PRO A 142 -15.27 14.33 4.28
C PRO A 142 -15.27 13.53 2.96
N PHE A 143 -16.03 13.99 1.95
CA PHE A 143 -16.11 13.32 0.65
C PHE A 143 -14.76 13.28 -0.09
N ASP A 144 -13.98 14.36 -0.01
CA ASP A 144 -12.63 14.47 -0.57
C ASP A 144 -11.68 13.39 -0.02
N GLU A 145 -11.84 13.00 1.24
CA GLU A 145 -11.10 11.89 1.83
C GLU A 145 -11.51 10.54 1.22
N HIS A 146 -12.81 10.26 1.12
CA HIS A 146 -13.29 9.04 0.46
C HIS A 146 -12.81 8.94 -0.98
N PHE A 147 -12.92 10.04 -1.72
CA PHE A 147 -12.50 10.11 -3.11
C PHE A 147 -11.00 9.87 -3.25
N SER A 148 -10.18 10.61 -2.50
CA SER A 148 -8.72 10.48 -2.54
C SER A 148 -8.27 9.07 -2.18
N GLU A 149 -8.84 8.49 -1.12
CA GLU A 149 -8.41 7.17 -0.64
C GLU A 149 -8.86 6.05 -1.57
N PHE A 150 -10.10 6.09 -2.07
CA PHE A 150 -10.62 5.07 -2.98
C PHE A 150 -9.80 5.00 -4.29
N PHE A 151 -9.67 6.12 -4.99
CA PHE A 151 -8.92 6.15 -6.25
C PHE A 151 -7.42 6.03 -6.03
N GLY A 152 -6.90 6.56 -4.93
CA GLY A 152 -5.50 6.40 -4.55
C GLY A 152 -5.12 4.94 -4.34
N HIS A 153 -6.01 4.13 -3.76
CA HIS A 153 -5.77 2.68 -3.61
C HIS A 153 -5.83 1.94 -4.93
N ILE A 154 -6.69 2.36 -5.87
CA ILE A 154 -6.73 1.78 -7.22
C ILE A 154 -5.40 2.04 -7.94
N VAL A 155 -4.94 3.29 -8.00
CA VAL A 155 -3.71 3.66 -8.71
C VAL A 155 -2.46 3.08 -8.03
N TRP A 156 -2.45 3.06 -6.70
CA TRP A 156 -1.43 2.38 -5.92
C TRP A 156 -1.35 0.89 -6.27
N ALA A 157 -2.47 0.17 -6.26
CA ALA A 157 -2.48 -1.26 -6.60
C ALA A 157 -2.14 -1.53 -8.07
N TRP A 158 -2.56 -0.66 -9.01
CA TRP A 158 -2.12 -0.73 -10.41
C TRP A 158 -0.61 -0.65 -10.55
N SER A 159 0.04 0.24 -9.79
CA SER A 159 1.50 0.36 -9.85
C SER A 159 2.22 -0.87 -9.28
N ILE A 160 1.65 -1.54 -8.28
CA ILE A 160 2.13 -2.84 -7.79
C ILE A 160 2.02 -3.86 -8.93
N ALA A 161 0.82 -4.05 -9.46
CA ALA A 161 0.52 -5.05 -10.47
C ALA A 161 1.39 -4.86 -11.72
N GLY A 162 1.44 -3.65 -12.27
CA GLY A 162 2.26 -3.34 -13.46
C GLY A 162 3.74 -3.64 -13.24
N THR A 163 4.28 -3.31 -12.06
CA THR A 163 5.68 -3.63 -11.72
C THR A 163 5.89 -5.14 -11.62
N VAL A 164 5.01 -5.84 -10.91
CA VAL A 164 5.09 -7.29 -10.71
C VAL A 164 4.98 -8.02 -12.05
N TYR A 165 4.05 -7.62 -12.91
CA TYR A 165 3.89 -8.20 -14.24
C TYR A 165 5.14 -8.09 -15.09
N TYR A 166 5.78 -6.91 -15.04
CA TYR A 166 7.05 -6.69 -15.71
C TYR A 166 8.16 -7.59 -15.15
N LEU A 167 8.30 -7.65 -13.82
CA LEU A 167 9.34 -8.45 -13.17
C LEU A 167 9.19 -9.95 -13.47
N ILE A 168 7.97 -10.48 -13.36
CA ILE A 168 7.68 -11.88 -13.70
C ILE A 168 7.97 -12.14 -15.18
N ALA A 169 7.53 -11.25 -16.08
CA ALA A 169 7.76 -11.43 -17.52
C ALA A 169 9.25 -11.37 -17.92
N LYS A 170 10.10 -10.72 -17.11
CA LYS A 170 11.56 -10.63 -17.33
C LYS A 170 12.36 -11.72 -16.64
N ASP A 171 11.75 -12.48 -15.74
CA ASP A 171 12.42 -13.52 -14.99
C ASP A 171 12.49 -14.82 -15.79
N GLN A 172 13.59 -15.00 -16.53
CA GLN A 172 13.82 -16.17 -17.37
C GLN A 172 14.04 -17.47 -16.58
N HIS A 173 14.30 -17.37 -15.28
CA HIS A 173 14.72 -18.49 -14.45
C HIS A 173 13.71 -18.87 -13.39
N GLY A 174 12.48 -18.37 -13.44
CA GLY A 174 11.47 -19.17 -12.80
C GLY A 174 10.04 -18.95 -13.19
N HIS A 175 9.19 -19.34 -12.25
CA HIS A 175 7.94 -20.03 -12.55
C HIS A 175 6.76 -19.36 -11.86
N LEU A 176 6.94 -18.10 -11.42
CA LEU A 176 5.80 -17.28 -11.02
C LEU A 176 4.96 -17.02 -12.27
N THR A 177 3.65 -17.17 -12.12
CA THR A 177 2.69 -16.91 -13.18
C THR A 177 2.16 -15.49 -13.07
N ASN A 178 2.11 -14.80 -14.21
CA ASN A 178 1.31 -13.59 -14.33
C ASN A 178 -0.18 -13.93 -14.27
N ILE A 179 -0.98 -12.95 -13.83
CA ILE A 179 -2.44 -13.04 -13.69
C ILE A 179 -3.13 -11.89 -14.42
#